data_AF-A0A936WCF1-F1
#
_entry.id   AF-A0A936WCF1-F1
#
_cell.length_a   1.000
_cell.length_b   1.000
_cell.length_c   1.000
_cell.angle_alpha   90.00
_cell.angle_beta   90.00
_cell.angle_gamma   90.00
#
_symmetry.space_group_name_H-M   'P 1'
#
loop_
_entity.id
_entity.type
_entity.pdbx_description
1 polymer ?
#
loop_
_entity_poly.entity_id
_entity_poly.type
_entity_poly.pdbx_seq_one_letter_code
_entity_poly.pdbx_strand_id
1 'polypeptide(L)'
;MLHLLFPLRYVTALILGLQLVYPAAAAEPEWLYAVNPGDTLIGVAADYLANPNDWHQLQKLNDITEPRRLLPGAKLRLPVALLKREIVIAEAIYVQGNVTRTPKNGRPQNFIAGARLEVGDIIETSADASASMRFVDGSRLLLTQNTQVTLAEMTLFGKTGMA
;
A
#
# COMPACT_ATOMS: atom_id res chain seq x y z
N MET A 1 57.60 -39.49 -41.51
CA MET A 1 57.77 -39.57 -40.03
C MET A 1 56.43 -39.26 -39.37
N LEU A 2 56.19 -39.70 -38.14
CA LEU A 2 54.86 -39.68 -37.48
C LEU A 2 54.57 -38.33 -36.74
N HIS A 3 53.41 -38.26 -36.06
CA HIS A 3 52.80 -37.12 -35.31
C HIS A 3 51.92 -36.22 -36.19
N LEU A 4 50.57 -36.30 -36.22
CA LEU A 4 49.53 -36.75 -35.26
C LEU A 4 49.30 -35.75 -34.11
N LEU A 5 48.26 -34.90 -34.23
CA LEU A 5 47.53 -34.24 -33.11
C LEU A 5 46.26 -33.46 -33.58
N PHE A 6 45.10 -34.14 -33.53
CA PHE A 6 43.79 -33.55 -33.18
C PHE A 6 43.43 -34.09 -31.77
N PRO A 7 42.42 -33.58 -31.02
CA PRO A 7 41.42 -32.56 -31.38
C PRO A 7 41.25 -31.40 -30.37
N LEU A 8 40.66 -30.28 -30.79
CA LEU A 8 40.04 -29.32 -29.87
C LEU A 8 38.56 -29.65 -29.69
N ARG A 9 38.16 -30.01 -28.47
CA ARG A 9 36.81 -30.51 -28.14
C ARG A 9 35.87 -29.35 -27.78
N TYR A 10 34.94 -29.01 -28.66
CA TYR A 10 33.82 -28.14 -28.30
C TYR A 10 32.83 -28.91 -27.40
N VAL A 11 32.84 -28.59 -26.11
CA VAL A 11 31.87 -29.10 -25.12
C VAL A 11 30.97 -27.94 -24.69
N THR A 12 29.99 -27.61 -25.53
CA THR A 12 28.95 -26.62 -25.21
C THR A 12 27.90 -27.25 -24.29
N ALA A 13 28.15 -27.22 -22.98
CA ALA A 13 27.17 -27.66 -21.99
C ALA A 13 26.06 -26.60 -21.83
N LEU A 14 24.91 -26.84 -22.45
CA LEU A 14 23.74 -25.96 -22.34
C LEU A 14 23.05 -26.16 -20.98
N ILE A 15 23.43 -25.34 -19.99
CA ILE A 15 22.79 -25.34 -18.67
C ILE A 15 21.42 -24.67 -18.78
N LEU A 16 20.37 -25.48 -18.96
CA LEU A 16 18.98 -25.03 -18.98
C LEU A 16 18.52 -24.71 -17.54
N GLY A 17 18.84 -23.51 -17.06
CA GLY A 17 18.52 -23.06 -15.70
C GLY A 17 17.02 -22.90 -15.47
N LEU A 18 16.40 -23.89 -14.84
CA LEU A 18 15.00 -23.85 -14.42
C LEU A 18 14.78 -22.78 -13.34
N GLN A 19 14.36 -21.58 -13.75
CA GLN A 19 14.03 -20.49 -12.85
C GLN A 19 12.72 -20.81 -12.10
N LEU A 20 12.82 -21.19 -10.81
CA LEU A 20 11.65 -21.22 -9.94
C LEU A 20 11.22 -19.78 -9.66
N VAL A 21 10.21 -19.31 -10.39
CA VAL A 21 9.47 -18.09 -10.05
C VAL A 21 8.63 -18.41 -8.81
N TYR A 22 9.20 -18.19 -7.64
CA TYR A 22 8.44 -18.18 -6.40
C TYR A 22 7.43 -17.01 -6.47
N PRO A 23 6.12 -17.26 -6.28
CA PRO A 23 5.18 -16.16 -6.10
C PRO A 23 5.58 -15.43 -4.82
N ALA A 24 5.90 -14.13 -4.94
CA ALA A 24 6.04 -13.28 -3.78
C ALA A 24 4.70 -13.31 -3.02
N ALA A 25 4.73 -13.64 -1.73
CA ALA A 25 3.56 -13.49 -0.89
C ALA A 25 3.14 -12.03 -0.94
N ALA A 26 1.94 -11.76 -1.46
CA ALA A 26 1.41 -10.41 -1.49
C ALA A 26 1.30 -9.93 -0.04
N ALA A 27 1.98 -8.83 0.29
CA ALA A 27 1.86 -8.20 1.59
C ALA A 27 0.38 -7.86 1.83
N GLU A 28 -0.13 -8.14 3.02
CA GLU A 28 -1.47 -7.63 3.37
C GLU A 28 -1.42 -6.11 3.35
N PRO A 29 -2.47 -5.45 2.82
CA PRO A 29 -2.52 -4.00 2.80
C PRO A 29 -2.49 -3.42 4.22
N GLU A 30 -1.68 -2.39 4.42
CA GLU A 30 -1.45 -1.75 5.72
C GLU A 30 -1.57 -0.23 5.60
N TRP A 31 -2.21 0.41 6.58
CA TRP A 31 -2.13 1.86 6.75
C TRP A 31 -0.94 2.21 7.66
N LEU A 32 -0.11 3.15 7.22
CA LEU A 32 1.00 3.70 8.01
C LEU A 32 0.54 4.98 8.73
N TYR A 33 0.08 4.84 9.97
CA TYR A 33 -0.34 5.96 10.80
C TYR A 33 0.86 6.68 11.42
N ALA A 34 0.90 8.01 11.30
CA ALA A 34 1.91 8.85 11.93
C ALA A 34 1.50 9.15 13.39
N VAL A 35 2.32 8.69 14.34
CA VAL A 35 2.06 8.85 15.78
C VAL A 35 2.08 10.32 16.20
N ASN A 36 1.03 10.76 16.87
CA ASN A 36 0.88 12.13 17.38
C ASN A 36 1.41 12.28 18.82
N PRO A 37 1.73 13.51 19.27
CA PRO A 37 2.14 13.77 20.66
C PRO A 37 1.02 13.44 21.66
N GLY A 38 1.22 12.38 22.45
CA GLY A 38 0.26 11.91 23.47
C GLY A 38 -0.33 10.53 23.17
N ASP A 39 -0.11 10.00 21.96
CA ASP A 39 -0.68 8.71 21.54
C ASP A 39 -0.19 7.52 22.38
N THR A 40 -1.12 6.59 22.59
CA THR A 40 -0.86 5.26 23.17
C THR A 40 -1.37 4.20 22.20
N LEU A 41 -0.76 3.01 22.19
CA LEU A 41 -1.19 1.91 21.32
C LEU A 41 -2.64 1.49 21.59
N ILE A 42 -3.06 1.63 22.85
CA ILE A 42 -4.42 1.32 23.31
C ILE A 42 -5.42 2.37 22.79
N GLY A 43 -5.05 3.65 22.80
CA GLY A 43 -5.85 4.73 22.20
C GLY A 43 -6.00 4.57 20.68
N VAL A 44 -4.88 4.42 19.97
CA VAL A 44 -4.86 4.22 18.51
C VAL A 44 -5.65 2.96 18.12
N ALA A 45 -5.63 1.89 18.92
CA ALA A 45 -6.50 0.73 18.71
C ALA A 45 -7.98 1.00 19.03
N ALA A 46 -8.29 1.73 20.11
CA ALA A 46 -9.67 2.14 20.42
C ALA A 46 -10.28 3.02 19.32
N ASP A 47 -9.48 3.89 18.69
CA ASP A 47 -9.90 4.79 17.63
C ASP A 47 -10.06 4.07 16.28
N TYR A 48 -9.10 3.22 15.89
CA TYR A 48 -9.04 2.70 14.51
C TYR A 48 -9.34 1.20 14.33
N LEU A 49 -9.30 0.35 15.37
CA LEU A 49 -9.50 -1.10 15.17
C LEU A 49 -10.96 -1.52 15.32
N ALA A 50 -11.38 -2.48 14.48
CA ALA A 50 -12.71 -3.07 14.51
C ALA A 50 -13.00 -3.76 15.86
N ASN A 51 -11.96 -4.30 16.50
CA ASN A 51 -11.94 -4.74 17.88
C ASN A 51 -10.75 -4.08 18.61
N PRO A 52 -10.99 -3.12 19.52
CA PRO A 52 -9.93 -2.45 20.28
C PRO A 52 -8.99 -3.37 21.07
N ASN A 53 -9.43 -4.59 21.42
CA ASN A 53 -8.61 -5.54 22.18
C ASN A 53 -7.45 -6.15 21.34
N ASP A 54 -7.49 -6.03 20.02
CA ASP A 54 -6.43 -6.54 19.12
C ASP A 54 -5.19 -5.63 19.10
N TRP A 55 -5.12 -4.62 19.99
CA TRP A 55 -3.90 -3.84 20.25
C TRP A 55 -2.68 -4.71 20.58
N HIS A 56 -2.88 -5.89 21.19
CA HIS A 56 -1.84 -6.89 21.41
C HIS A 56 -1.27 -7.49 20.12
N GLN A 57 -2.06 -7.57 19.04
CA GLN A 57 -1.59 -8.00 17.73
C GLN A 57 -0.78 -6.88 17.05
N LEU A 58 -1.26 -5.63 17.12
CA LEU A 58 -0.49 -4.47 16.66
C LEU A 58 0.85 -4.32 17.40
N GLN A 59 0.88 -4.59 18.70
CA GLN A 59 2.10 -4.49 19.51
C GLN A 59 3.20 -5.40 18.95
N LYS A 60 2.84 -6.63 18.60
CA LYS A 60 3.75 -7.64 18.02
C LYS A 60 4.13 -7.32 16.58
N LEU A 61 3.21 -6.78 15.79
CA LEU A 61 3.46 -6.38 14.39
C LEU A 61 4.45 -5.20 14.26
N ASN A 62 4.51 -4.35 15.29
CA ASN A 62 5.28 -3.11 15.31
C ASN A 62 6.45 -3.12 16.31
N ASP A 63 6.77 -4.28 16.91
CA ASP A 63 7.83 -4.46 17.91
C ASP A 63 7.76 -3.46 19.11
N ILE A 64 6.55 -3.05 19.51
CA ILE A 64 6.35 -1.96 20.49
C ILE A 64 6.63 -2.45 21.92
N THR A 65 7.69 -1.90 22.51
CA THR A 65 8.12 -2.23 23.89
C THR A 65 7.24 -1.60 24.97
N GLU A 66 6.79 -0.35 24.80
CA GLU A 66 5.94 0.35 25.78
C GLU A 66 4.62 0.84 25.14
N PRO A 67 3.52 0.06 25.26
CA PRO A 67 2.21 0.40 24.70
C PRO A 67 1.61 1.73 25.18
N ARG A 68 2.00 2.22 26.37
CA ARG A 68 1.46 3.46 26.95
C ARG A 68 2.19 4.73 26.55
N ARG A 69 3.22 4.65 25.70
CA ARG A 69 3.93 5.82 25.19
C ARG A 69 4.54 5.54 23.82
N LEU A 70 3.80 5.85 22.76
CA LEU A 70 4.34 5.81 21.41
C LEU A 70 5.32 6.98 21.19
N LEU A 71 6.26 6.82 20.26
CA LEU A 71 7.22 7.85 19.88
C LEU A 71 6.59 8.77 18.82
N PRO A 72 6.38 10.08 19.07
CA PRO A 72 5.78 10.97 18.08
C PRO A 72 6.59 11.03 16.78
N GLY A 73 5.90 11.02 15.64
CA GLY A 73 6.50 10.93 14.31
C GLY A 73 6.92 9.52 13.87
N ALA A 74 6.85 8.50 14.74
CA ALA A 74 6.99 7.11 14.31
C ALA A 74 5.80 6.69 13.41
N LYS A 75 6.02 5.68 12.56
CA LYS A 75 4.98 5.08 11.71
C LYS A 75 4.49 3.78 12.32
N LEU A 76 3.21 3.73 12.69
CA LEU A 76 2.53 2.51 13.13
C LEU A 76 1.88 1.82 11.93
N ARG A 77 2.22 0.54 11.72
CA ARG A 77 1.63 -0.35 10.73
C ARG A 77 0.29 -0.88 11.25
N LEU A 78 -0.79 -0.59 10.53
CA LEU A 78 -2.16 -0.99 10.85
C LEU A 78 -2.76 -1.80 9.69
N PRO A 79 -2.81 -3.15 9.77
CA PRO A 79 -3.36 -3.98 8.70
C PRO A 79 -4.82 -3.64 8.42
N VAL A 80 -5.14 -3.45 7.14
CA VAL A 80 -6.49 -3.10 6.65
C VAL A 80 -7.54 -4.19 6.94
N ALA A 81 -7.11 -5.40 7.29
CA ALA A 81 -7.96 -6.46 7.82
C ALA A 81 -8.49 -6.18 9.24
N LEU A 82 -7.77 -5.41 10.07
CA LEU A 82 -8.11 -5.11 11.47
C LEU A 82 -8.85 -3.78 11.66
N LEU A 83 -8.86 -2.91 10.65
CA LEU A 83 -9.40 -1.56 10.74
C LEU A 83 -10.94 -1.50 10.76
N LYS A 84 -11.50 -0.50 11.44
CA LYS A 84 -12.92 -0.14 11.33
C LYS A 84 -13.26 0.22 9.87
N ARG A 85 -14.47 -0.13 9.43
CA ARG A 85 -14.95 0.14 8.06
C ARG A 85 -15.13 1.64 7.74
N GLU A 86 -15.29 2.47 8.77
CA GLU A 86 -15.70 3.89 8.66
C GLU A 86 -14.52 4.88 8.69
N ILE A 87 -13.27 4.40 8.60
CA ILE A 87 -12.10 5.29 8.63
C ILE A 87 -11.94 5.98 7.28
N VAL A 88 -12.34 7.23 7.23
CA VAL A 88 -12.03 8.14 6.13
C VAL A 88 -10.54 8.47 6.17
N ILE A 89 -9.77 7.89 5.24
CA ILE A 89 -8.32 8.13 5.12
C ILE A 89 -7.96 9.18 4.08
N ALA A 90 -8.87 9.51 3.16
CA ALA A 90 -8.65 10.53 2.14
C ALA A 90 -9.93 11.28 1.71
N GLU A 91 -9.71 12.40 1.02
CA GLU A 91 -10.72 13.28 0.42
C GLU A 91 -10.35 13.62 -1.03
N ALA A 92 -11.30 13.54 -1.95
CA ALA A 92 -11.11 13.96 -3.33
C ALA A 92 -11.02 15.49 -3.46
N ILE A 93 -9.86 16.01 -3.86
CA ILE A 93 -9.66 17.45 -4.10
C ILE A 93 -10.14 17.84 -5.52
N TYR A 94 -9.90 16.95 -6.49
CA TYR A 94 -10.16 17.19 -7.91
C TYR A 94 -10.59 15.90 -8.60
N VAL A 95 -11.55 15.98 -9.52
CA VAL A 95 -11.97 14.89 -10.42
C VAL A 95 -12.30 15.49 -11.78
N GLN A 96 -11.82 14.86 -12.85
CA GLN A 96 -12.11 15.19 -14.25
C GLN A 96 -12.24 13.89 -15.06
N GLY A 97 -13.10 13.89 -16.08
CA GLY A 97 -13.45 12.70 -16.85
C GLY A 97 -14.29 11.71 -16.04
N ASN A 98 -14.45 10.47 -16.51
CA ASN A 98 -15.18 9.45 -15.79
C ASN A 98 -14.28 8.72 -14.76
N VAL A 99 -14.60 8.90 -13.48
CA VAL A 99 -13.92 8.23 -12.37
C VAL A 99 -14.95 7.50 -11.51
N THR A 100 -14.71 6.23 -11.22
CA THR A 100 -15.60 5.40 -10.39
C THR A 100 -14.93 5.03 -9.06
N ARG A 101 -15.71 5.07 -7.98
CA ARG A 101 -15.39 4.48 -6.68
C ARG A 101 -16.20 3.20 -6.53
N THR A 102 -15.56 2.09 -6.18
CA THR A 102 -16.21 0.86 -5.75
C THR A 102 -15.82 0.59 -4.29
N PRO A 103 -16.72 0.80 -3.32
CA PRO A 103 -16.42 0.51 -1.92
C PRO A 103 -16.17 -0.99 -1.70
N LYS A 104 -15.35 -1.34 -0.70
CA LYS A 104 -14.89 -2.73 -0.39
C LYS A 104 -16.00 -3.80 -0.36
N ASN A 105 -17.25 -3.41 -0.10
CA ASN A 105 -18.44 -4.28 -0.08
C ASN A 105 -19.65 -3.60 -0.78
N GLY A 106 -19.40 -2.66 -1.68
CA GLY A 106 -20.41 -1.84 -2.36
C GLY A 106 -20.59 -2.18 -3.84
N ARG A 107 -21.19 -1.25 -4.59
CA ARG A 107 -21.24 -1.26 -6.06
C ARG A 107 -20.43 -0.08 -6.60
N PRO A 108 -19.96 -0.13 -7.86
CA PRO A 108 -19.38 1.03 -8.51
C PRO A 108 -20.35 2.22 -8.49
N GLN A 109 -19.84 3.38 -8.11
CA GLN A 109 -20.55 4.66 -8.03
C GLN A 109 -19.67 5.76 -8.62
N ASN A 110 -20.28 6.83 -9.14
CA ASN A 110 -19.55 7.98 -9.65
C ASN A 110 -18.71 8.65 -8.53
N PHE A 111 -17.49 9.01 -8.85
CA PHE A 111 -16.57 9.69 -7.93
C PHE A 111 -16.54 11.20 -8.24
N ILE A 112 -16.49 12.03 -7.21
CA ILE A 112 -16.62 13.50 -7.31
C ILE A 112 -15.68 14.19 -6.33
N ALA A 113 -15.34 15.46 -6.59
CA ALA A 113 -14.63 16.28 -5.61
C ALA A 113 -15.47 16.42 -4.32
N GLY A 114 -14.79 16.45 -3.16
CA GLY A 114 -15.41 16.35 -1.84
C GLY A 114 -15.83 14.94 -1.42
N ALA A 115 -15.71 13.92 -2.28
CA ALA A 115 -15.94 12.53 -1.88
C ALA A 115 -14.90 12.10 -0.83
N ARG A 116 -15.40 11.57 0.28
CA ARG A 116 -14.59 10.90 1.31
C ARG A 116 -14.31 9.47 0.89
N LEU A 117 -13.10 9.00 1.16
CA LEU A 117 -12.63 7.67 0.83
C LEU A 117 -12.23 6.88 2.07
N GLU A 118 -12.61 5.62 2.06
CA GLU A 118 -12.46 4.66 3.15
C GLU A 118 -11.46 3.56 2.76
N VAL A 119 -10.90 2.89 3.77
CA VAL A 119 -9.84 1.91 3.55
C VAL A 119 -10.35 0.67 2.80
N GLY A 120 -9.73 0.36 1.66
CA GLY A 120 -10.14 -0.71 0.76
C GLY A 120 -11.22 -0.32 -0.27
N ASP A 121 -11.50 0.97 -0.44
CA ASP A 121 -12.10 1.48 -1.69
C ASP A 121 -11.25 1.10 -2.91
N ILE A 122 -11.88 0.87 -4.05
CA ILE A 122 -11.21 0.79 -5.36
C ILE A 122 -11.59 2.03 -6.17
N ILE A 123 -10.60 2.76 -6.68
CA ILE A 123 -10.79 3.93 -7.54
C ILE A 123 -10.28 3.63 -8.95
N GLU A 124 -11.10 3.91 -9.95
CA GLU A 124 -10.86 3.61 -11.36
C GLU A 124 -11.04 4.85 -12.22
N THR A 125 -10.16 5.05 -13.21
CA THR A 125 -10.12 6.23 -14.09
C THR A 125 -10.18 5.82 -15.55
N SER A 126 -11.05 6.44 -16.36
CA SER A 126 -11.12 6.21 -17.81
C SER A 126 -9.93 6.81 -18.57
N ALA A 127 -9.88 6.61 -19.90
CA ALA A 127 -8.80 7.05 -20.77
C ALA A 127 -8.66 8.59 -20.91
N ASP A 128 -9.67 9.34 -20.48
CA ASP A 128 -9.77 10.80 -20.50
C ASP A 128 -9.79 11.42 -19.08
N ALA A 129 -9.62 10.60 -18.03
CA ALA A 129 -9.87 10.99 -16.66
C ALA A 129 -8.61 11.25 -15.82
N SER A 130 -8.79 12.04 -14.76
CA SER A 130 -7.82 12.18 -13.67
C SER A 130 -8.51 12.53 -12.36
N ALA A 131 -7.89 12.15 -11.25
CA ALA A 131 -8.36 12.51 -9.92
C ALA A 131 -7.18 12.84 -9.00
N SER A 132 -7.32 13.84 -8.14
CA SER A 132 -6.35 14.08 -7.05
C SER A 132 -7.04 13.99 -5.70
N MET A 133 -6.38 13.33 -4.75
CA MET A 133 -6.88 13.04 -3.42
C MET A 133 -5.87 13.50 -2.38
N ARG A 134 -6.37 14.00 -1.25
CA ARG A 134 -5.59 14.38 -0.07
C ARG A 134 -5.81 13.35 1.02
N PHE A 135 -4.75 12.78 1.58
CA PHE A 135 -4.86 11.91 2.76
C PHE A 135 -4.95 12.72 4.05
N VAL A 136 -5.35 12.08 5.14
CA VAL A 136 -5.39 12.69 6.48
C VAL A 136 -4.02 13.18 6.99
N ASP A 137 -2.92 12.66 6.44
CA ASP A 137 -1.54 13.11 6.66
C ASP A 137 -1.20 14.45 5.96
N GLY A 138 -2.08 14.91 5.06
CA GLY A 138 -1.87 16.07 4.20
C GLY A 138 -1.12 15.77 2.89
N SER A 139 -0.62 14.55 2.71
CA SER A 139 -0.04 14.08 1.45
C SER A 139 -1.09 13.96 0.35
N ARG A 140 -0.65 13.78 -0.90
CA ARG A 140 -1.52 13.76 -2.08
C ARG A 140 -1.17 12.62 -3.03
N LEU A 141 -2.20 12.01 -3.61
CA LEU A 141 -2.08 11.06 -4.72
C LEU A 141 -2.81 11.64 -5.94
N LEU A 142 -2.14 11.61 -7.09
CA LEU A 142 -2.71 11.89 -8.41
C LEU A 142 -2.91 10.56 -9.14
N LEU A 143 -4.14 10.27 -9.54
CA LEU A 143 -4.48 9.19 -10.46
C LEU A 143 -4.62 9.78 -11.86
N THR A 144 -3.89 9.21 -12.81
CA THR A 144 -3.96 9.53 -14.24
C THR A 144 -4.80 8.49 -14.99
N GLN A 145 -5.22 8.82 -16.20
CA GLN A 145 -5.97 7.97 -17.13
C GLN A 145 -5.64 6.46 -17.09
N ASN A 146 -6.66 5.62 -17.21
CA ASN A 146 -6.57 4.14 -17.22
C ASN A 146 -5.92 3.51 -15.97
N THR A 147 -5.96 4.18 -14.82
CA THR A 147 -5.47 3.66 -13.53
C THR A 147 -6.62 3.05 -12.72
N GLN A 148 -6.37 1.86 -12.15
CA GLN A 148 -7.13 1.29 -11.03
C GLN A 148 -6.23 1.23 -9.80
N VAL A 149 -6.70 1.74 -8.65
CA VAL A 149 -6.00 1.70 -7.36
C VAL A 149 -6.96 1.26 -6.27
N THR A 150 -6.60 0.19 -5.54
CA THR A 150 -7.19 -0.09 -4.23
C THR A 150 -6.54 0.82 -3.19
N LEU A 151 -7.35 1.55 -2.43
CA LEU A 151 -6.93 2.46 -1.37
C LEU A 151 -6.56 1.67 -0.11
N ALA A 152 -5.45 0.94 -0.22
CA ALA A 152 -5.05 -0.13 0.67
C ALA A 152 -3.85 0.24 1.56
N GLU A 153 -3.04 1.21 1.13
CA GLU A 153 -1.85 1.70 1.82
C GLU A 153 -1.57 3.15 1.39
N MET A 154 -0.76 3.88 2.17
CA MET A 154 -0.20 5.18 1.80
C MET A 154 1.34 5.11 1.73
N THR A 155 1.88 4.39 0.74
CA THR A 155 3.32 4.13 0.63
C THR A 155 4.06 5.41 0.23
N LEU A 156 4.66 6.09 1.22
CA LEU A 156 5.42 7.32 1.01
C LEU A 156 6.76 7.05 0.30
N PHE A 157 6.73 6.86 -1.03
CA PHE A 157 7.94 6.82 -1.85
C PHE A 157 8.54 8.22 -2.03
N GLY A 158 9.26 8.67 -1.00
CA GLY A 158 10.07 9.88 -1.00
C GLY A 158 11.29 9.78 -1.93
N LYS A 159 11.06 9.76 -3.24
CA LYS A 159 12.07 10.13 -4.24
C LYS A 159 11.77 11.54 -4.75
N THR A 160 12.14 12.54 -3.95
CA THR A 160 12.37 13.89 -4.46
C THR A 160 13.51 13.81 -5.48
N GLY A 161 13.17 13.83 -6.77
CA GLY A 161 14.15 13.98 -7.83
C GLY A 161 14.78 15.36 -7.71
N MET A 162 16.00 15.43 -7.19
CA MET A 162 16.81 16.65 -7.29
C MET A 162 17.35 16.76 -8.71
N ALA A 163 17.06 17.89 -9.33
CA ALA A 163 17.77 18.46 -10.48
C ALA A 163 18.39 19.78 -10.00
#